data_AF-A0A101JFH8-F1
#
_entry.id   AF-A0A101JFH8-F1
#
_cell.length_a   1.000
_cell.length_b   1.000
_cell.length_c   1.000
_cell.angle_alpha   90.00
_cell.angle_beta   90.00
_cell.angle_gamma   90.00
#
_symmetry.space_group_name_H-M   'P 1'
#
loop_
_entity.id
_entity.type
_entity.pdbx_description
1 polymer ?
#
loop_
_entity_poly.entity_id
_entity_poly.type
_entity_poly.pdbx_seq_one_letter_code
_entity_poly.pdbx_strand_id
1 'polypeptide(L)'
;MEEPMVDGEDITPPEHHVIRSSDMASGSPPQGLTGPDFRLIEKRALLRTGDGAAEIHEWVTAQPMHGHVTLTMVHYVLKMVRRPRETPLPETLR
;
A
#
# COMPACT_ATOMS: atom_id res chain seq x y z
N MET A 1 32.15 -48.38 0.02
CA MET A 1 32.39 -47.18 0.85
C MET A 1 31.73 -46.04 0.14
N GLU A 2 30.97 -45.26 0.91
CA GLU A 2 29.76 -44.54 0.53
C GLU A 2 29.95 -43.38 -0.46
N GLU A 3 28.94 -43.20 -1.31
CA GLU A 3 28.70 -42.00 -2.10
C GLU A 3 28.12 -40.91 -1.18
N PRO A 4 28.65 -39.67 -1.15
CA PRO A 4 27.99 -38.60 -0.44
C PRO A 4 26.76 -38.14 -1.25
N MET A 5 25.58 -38.49 -0.76
CA MET A 5 24.33 -37.85 -1.14
C MET A 5 24.39 -36.39 -0.65
N VAL A 6 24.52 -35.44 -1.56
CA VAL A 6 24.36 -34.02 -1.25
C VAL A 6 22.87 -33.78 -1.09
N ASP A 7 22.49 -33.52 0.16
CA ASP A 7 21.15 -33.14 0.60
C ASP A 7 20.57 -32.06 -0.33
N GLY A 8 19.31 -32.24 -0.71
CA GLY A 8 18.60 -31.36 -1.63
C GLY A 8 18.72 -29.92 -1.16
N GLU A 9 19.46 -29.13 -1.92
CA GLU A 9 19.48 -27.69 -1.75
C GLU A 9 18.05 -27.20 -1.92
N ASP A 10 17.41 -26.87 -0.80
CA ASP A 10 16.13 -26.19 -0.72
C ASP A 10 16.35 -24.79 -1.32
N ILE A 11 16.37 -24.73 -2.65
CA ILE A 11 16.34 -23.50 -3.42
C ILE A 11 14.91 -22.97 -3.37
N THR A 12 14.48 -22.57 -2.18
CA THR A 12 13.39 -21.61 -2.06
C THR A 12 13.82 -20.37 -2.86
N PRO A 13 13.08 -19.99 -3.92
CA PRO A 13 13.43 -18.79 -4.67
C PRO A 13 13.46 -17.62 -3.68
N PRO A 14 14.44 -16.70 -3.78
CA PRO A 14 14.51 -15.57 -2.88
C PRO A 14 13.17 -14.83 -2.96
N GLU A 15 12.45 -14.75 -1.85
CA GLU A 15 11.27 -13.91 -1.76
C GLU A 15 11.77 -12.47 -1.96
N HIS A 16 11.62 -11.97 -3.19
CA HIS A 16 11.93 -10.59 -3.52
C HIS A 16 10.88 -9.70 -2.84
N HIS A 17 11.14 -9.34 -1.59
CA HIS A 17 10.37 -8.33 -0.88
C HIS A 17 10.70 -6.98 -1.48
N VAL A 18 9.92 -6.57 -2.49
CA VAL A 18 10.01 -5.22 -3.06
C VAL A 18 9.54 -4.23 -2.01
N ILE A 19 10.49 -3.55 -1.37
CA ILE A 19 10.21 -2.44 -0.45
C ILE A 19 9.69 -1.27 -1.28
N ARG A 20 8.45 -0.86 -1.03
CA ARG A 20 7.82 0.32 -1.65
C ARG A 20 7.78 1.44 -0.62
N SER A 21 7.77 2.69 -1.08
CA SER A 21 7.73 3.86 -0.17
C SER A 21 6.50 3.85 0.76
N SER A 22 5.39 3.23 0.34
CA SER A 22 4.21 3.04 1.20
C SER A 22 4.47 2.13 2.40
N ASP A 23 5.44 1.21 2.34
CA ASP A 23 5.77 0.31 3.47
C ASP A 23 6.36 1.10 4.64
N MET A 24 7.08 2.19 4.33
CA MET A 24 7.62 3.15 5.30
C MET A 24 6.60 4.20 5.76
N ALA A 25 5.38 4.20 5.22
CA ALA A 25 4.35 5.14 5.66
C ALA A 25 3.95 4.88 7.11
N SER A 26 3.55 5.94 7.83
CA SER A 26 3.09 5.82 9.21
C SER A 26 1.96 4.79 9.35
N GLY A 27 1.90 4.11 10.51
CA GLY A 27 0.77 3.25 10.86
C GLY A 27 -0.49 4.02 11.24
N SER A 28 -0.36 5.31 11.55
CA SER A 28 -1.45 6.20 11.95
C SER A 28 -1.96 7.03 10.77
N PRO A 29 -3.27 7.33 10.72
CA PRO A 29 -3.83 8.15 9.65
C PRO A 29 -3.23 9.55 9.65
N PRO A 30 -2.77 10.07 8.50
CA PRO A 30 -2.26 11.43 8.40
C PRO A 30 -3.35 12.47 8.69
N GLN A 31 -2.94 13.59 9.28
CA GLN A 31 -3.85 14.68 9.65
C GLN A 31 -4.58 15.22 8.42
N GLY A 32 -5.90 15.42 8.55
CA GLY A 32 -6.74 15.94 7.47
C GLY A 32 -7.17 14.90 6.43
N LEU A 33 -6.74 13.64 6.54
CA LEU A 33 -7.26 12.57 5.69
C LEU A 33 -8.71 12.28 6.08
N THR A 34 -9.65 12.54 5.17
CA THR A 34 -11.06 12.27 5.41
C THR A 34 -11.47 10.88 4.91
N GLY A 35 -12.57 10.32 5.43
CA GLY A 35 -13.16 9.07 4.92
C GLY A 35 -13.46 9.10 3.42
N PRO A 36 -14.05 10.19 2.86
CA PRO A 36 -14.20 10.35 1.41
C PRO A 36 -12.89 10.26 0.62
N ASP A 37 -11.82 10.93 1.06
CA ASP A 37 -10.50 10.85 0.40
C ASP A 37 -9.95 9.43 0.46
N PHE A 38 -10.05 8.78 1.62
CA PHE A 38 -9.61 7.41 1.82
C PHE A 38 -10.29 6.47 0.81
N ARG A 39 -11.62 6.50 0.74
CA ARG A 39 -12.39 5.64 -0.19
C ARG A 39 -12.08 5.93 -1.64
N LEU A 40 -11.83 7.20 -1.99
CA LEU A 40 -11.47 7.59 -3.35
C LEU A 40 -10.11 7.01 -3.75
N ILE A 41 -9.10 7.18 -2.90
CA ILE A 41 -7.74 6.65 -3.11
C ILE A 41 -7.76 5.12 -3.13
N GLU A 42 -8.47 4.48 -2.20
CA GLU A 42 -8.65 3.02 -2.12
C GLU A 42 -9.29 2.48 -3.40
N LYS A 43 -10.39 3.08 -3.85
CA LYS A 43 -11.05 2.68 -5.10
C LYS A 43 -10.11 2.78 -6.29
N ARG A 44 -9.31 3.85 -6.40
CA ARG A 44 -8.32 3.98 -7.49
C ARG A 44 -7.27 2.89 -7.41
N ALA A 45 -6.71 2.65 -6.23
CA ALA A 45 -5.69 1.62 -6.01
C ALA A 45 -6.18 0.21 -6.35
N LEU A 46 -7.43 -0.12 -6.04
CA LEU A 46 -8.05 -1.41 -6.35
C LEU A 46 -8.36 -1.58 -7.84
N LEU A 47 -8.80 -0.52 -8.53
CA LEU A 47 -9.11 -0.55 -9.96
C LEU A 47 -7.85 -0.54 -10.84
N ARG A 48 -6.75 0.03 -10.33
CA ARG A 48 -5.51 0.27 -11.08
C ARG A 48 -4.32 -0.23 -10.26
N THR A 49 -4.20 -1.54 -10.15
CA THR A 49 -3.20 -2.24 -9.31
C THR A 49 -1.75 -1.97 -9.69
N GLY A 50 -1.50 -1.34 -10.83
CA GLY A 50 -0.17 -0.92 -11.30
C GLY A 50 0.16 0.56 -11.08
N ASP A 51 -0.83 1.40 -10.74
CA ASP A 51 -0.58 2.83 -10.52
C ASP A 51 0.26 3.00 -9.23
N GLY A 52 1.35 3.77 -9.33
CA GLY A 52 2.13 4.21 -8.19
C GLY A 52 1.44 5.31 -7.38
N ALA A 53 2.01 5.63 -6.21
CA ALA A 53 1.45 6.66 -5.33
C ALA A 53 1.40 8.05 -6.01
N ALA A 54 2.36 8.35 -6.89
CA ALA A 54 2.41 9.60 -7.63
C ALA A 54 1.26 9.70 -8.65
N GLU A 55 1.00 8.65 -9.44
CA GLU A 55 -0.11 8.65 -10.40
C GLU A 55 -1.47 8.76 -9.70
N ILE A 56 -1.63 8.07 -8.57
CA ILE A 56 -2.86 8.15 -7.78
C ILE A 56 -3.01 9.56 -7.20
N HIS A 57 -1.94 10.16 -6.69
CA HIS A 57 -1.96 11.53 -6.15
C HIS A 57 -2.34 12.55 -7.22
N GLU A 58 -1.73 12.47 -8.41
CA GLU A 58 -2.06 13.35 -9.53
C GLU A 58 -3.55 13.21 -9.92
N TRP A 59 -4.05 11.97 -10.01
CA TRP A 59 -5.45 11.71 -10.33
C TRP A 59 -6.43 12.20 -9.26
N VAL A 60 -6.09 12.07 -7.98
CA VAL A 60 -6.94 12.54 -6.89
C VAL A 60 -6.94 14.07 -6.82
N THR A 61 -5.78 14.71 -6.89
CA THR A 61 -5.67 16.18 -6.79
C THR A 61 -6.25 16.92 -8.00
N ALA A 62 -6.40 16.23 -9.15
CA ALA A 62 -7.14 16.75 -10.30
C ALA A 62 -8.66 16.88 -10.07
N GLN A 63 -9.21 16.32 -8.98
CA GLN A 63 -10.63 16.40 -8.66
C GLN A 63 -10.95 17.64 -7.81
N PRO A 64 -12.06 18.38 -8.09
CA PRO A 64 -12.32 19.70 -7.51
C PRO A 64 -12.37 19.78 -5.97
N MET A 65 -12.61 18.67 -5.28
CA MET A 65 -12.74 18.62 -3.81
C MET A 65 -11.52 18.01 -3.11
N HIS A 66 -10.58 17.45 -3.86
CA HIS A 66 -9.51 16.60 -3.32
C HIS A 66 -8.10 17.16 -3.56
N GLY A 67 -7.99 18.42 -3.99
CA GLY A 67 -6.71 19.11 -4.21
C GLY A 67 -5.83 19.27 -2.96
N HIS A 68 -6.36 19.01 -1.76
CA HIS A 68 -5.63 19.04 -0.50
C HIS A 68 -4.98 17.69 -0.15
N VAL A 69 -5.28 16.62 -0.89
CA VAL A 69 -4.71 15.30 -0.66
C VAL A 69 -3.21 15.34 -0.91
N THR A 70 -2.43 14.88 0.06
CA THR A 70 -0.97 14.84 -0.03
C THR A 70 -0.46 13.46 -0.46
N LEU A 71 0.77 13.39 -0.95
CA LEU A 71 1.40 12.11 -1.30
C LEU A 71 1.52 11.17 -0.08
N THR A 72 1.72 11.73 1.12
CA THR A 72 1.72 10.98 2.39
C THR A 72 0.38 10.30 2.67
N MET A 73 -0.74 11.00 2.40
CA MET A 73 -2.09 10.44 2.52
C MET A 73 -2.26 9.25 1.57
N VAL A 74 -1.81 9.38 0.32
CA VAL A 74 -1.88 8.28 -0.66
C VAL A 74 -1.04 7.09 -0.23
N HIS A 75 0.20 7.30 0.23
CA HIS A 75 1.04 6.23 0.75
C HIS A 75 0.41 5.50 1.95
N TYR A 76 -0.23 6.24 2.85
CA TYR A 76 -0.96 5.66 3.97
C TYR A 76 -2.09 4.74 3.49
N VAL A 77 -2.95 5.22 2.57
CA VAL A 77 -4.06 4.41 2.05
C VAL A 77 -3.54 3.17 1.33
N LEU A 78 -2.51 3.29 0.48
CA LEU A 78 -1.90 2.15 -0.19
C LEU A 78 -1.33 1.12 0.79
N LYS A 79 -0.76 1.57 1.91
CA LYS A 79 -0.32 0.68 2.98
C LYS A 79 -1.51 -0.06 3.58
N MET A 80 -2.63 0.62 3.85
CA MET A 80 -3.83 0.03 4.43
C MET A 80 -4.52 -0.97 3.49
N VAL A 81 -4.62 -0.66 2.19
CA VAL A 81 -5.20 -1.58 1.18
C VAL A 81 -4.41 -2.88 1.06
N ARG A 82 -3.10 -2.83 1.30
CA ARG A 82 -2.21 -4.00 1.28
C ARG A 82 -2.18 -4.78 2.60
N ARG A 83 -2.72 -4.23 3.69
CA ARG A 83 -2.79 -4.95 4.96
C ARG A 83 -3.83 -6.07 4.86
N PRO A 84 -3.61 -7.19 5.57
CA PRO A 84 -4.65 -8.18 5.74
C PRO A 84 -5.91 -7.53 6.34
N ARG A 85 -7.08 -7.90 5.81
CA ARG A 85 -8.41 -7.32 6.13
C ARG A 85 -8.78 -7.37 7.63
N GLU A 86 -7.99 -8.08 8.43
CA GLU A 86 -8.15 -8.22 9.88
C GLU A 86 -7.77 -6.96 10.66
N THR A 87 -7.10 -5.98 10.03
CA THR A 87 -6.82 -4.68 10.69
C THR A 87 -8.01 -3.74 10.51
N PRO A 88 -8.76 -3.39 11.58
CA PRO A 88 -9.87 -2.46 11.47
C PRO A 88 -9.36 -1.05 11.10
N LEU A 89 -10.12 -0.36 10.23
CA LEU A 89 -9.85 1.04 9.92
C LEU A 89 -10.07 1.91 11.17
N PRO A 90 -9.26 2.99 11.33
CA PRO A 90 -9.48 4.00 12.36
C PRO A 90 -10.91 4.55 12.29
N GLU A 91 -11.53 4.86 13.44
CA GLU A 91 -12.90 5.40 13.49
C GLU A 91 -13.07 6.69 12.69
N THR A 92 -12.01 7.50 12.58
CA THR A 92 -12.00 8.74 11.80
C THR A 92 -12.13 8.54 10.29
N LEU A 93 -11.94 7.30 9.81
CA LEU A 93 -11.97 6.93 8.40
C LEU A 93 -13.16 6.01 8.04
N ARG A 94 -14.01 5.65 9.02
CA ARG A 94 -15.26 4.91 8.80
C ARG A 94 -16.31 5.83 8.17
#